data_AF-A0A7C7DCP0-F1
#
_entry.id   AF-A0A7C7DCP0-F1
#
_cell.length_a   1.000
_cell.length_b   1.000
_cell.length_c   1.000
_cell.angle_alpha   90.00
_cell.angle_beta   90.00
_cell.angle_gamma   90.00
#
_symmetry.space_group_name_H-M   'P 1'
#
loop_
_entity.id
_entity.type
_entity.pdbx_description
1 polymer ?
#
loop_
_entity_poly.entity_id
_entity_poly.type
_entity_poly.pdbx_seq_one_letter_code
_entity_poly.pdbx_strand_id
1 'polypeptide(L)'
;MPGEINSILATDCGSTTTKAILIEKVGDEYRLIVRGEAPTTVEAPFEDVTMGARNAIREVEELTGRKLLSDEGIITPRQKDGSGVDIYMSTSSAGGGLQMMVAGVVKTMTAESATRAALGAGAIVMDVIAVDDGRKPHEKINRIRNLRPDMILLSGGVDGGTITHVAQIAELIAAAEPKPRLGTGFKLPVIYAGNKDARVHVRNVLGEKTDLRVVDNLRPVLEKEVLGPAREEIHNLFMEHVMAQAPGYNKLMQWTPVPIMPTPGAVGLAMQTAAKEYNTSVIGVDIGGATTDVFSVFGEYFNRTVSANLGMSYSICNVLLEAGIKNIMRWIPFAIDEADLRNRIRNKMIRPTTIPQTLDELVIEQAISREALRLAFIHHKSLAVGLKGIKIERTIADTFEQTGSGQSYIDMMELGMLIGSGGVLSHAPRRVQAAMMLLDAFQPEGMTMLAVDSIFMMPQLGILSTIHPKASMQVFDRDCLIKLGTSISPKGPSGAAKPGDPCVTVKIKRGSGEEVHQVPFGAIKRVPLGVDEKVKAEIHPSRQFDVGKGNGHAVETELTGGVV
;
A
#
# COMPACT_ATOMS: atom_id res chain seq x y z
N MET A 1 -20.60 21.13 16.42
CA MET A 1 -19.91 20.87 15.15
C MET A 1 -19.69 22.23 14.48
N PRO A 2 -18.59 22.46 13.74
CA PRO A 2 -18.50 23.65 12.90
C PRO A 2 -19.67 23.66 11.91
N GLY A 3 -19.97 24.80 11.29
CA GLY A 3 -21.03 24.91 10.29
C GLY A 3 -20.90 23.91 9.13
N GLU A 4 -21.85 23.95 8.20
CA GLU A 4 -21.82 23.13 6.99
C GLU A 4 -20.46 23.28 6.26
N ILE A 5 -19.71 22.18 6.13
CA ILE A 5 -18.38 22.15 5.49
C ILE A 5 -18.58 22.18 3.98
N ASN A 6 -18.42 23.33 3.33
CA ASN A 6 -18.64 23.48 1.89
C ASN A 6 -17.32 23.52 1.09
N SER A 7 -16.19 23.78 1.75
CA SER A 7 -14.87 23.92 1.12
C SER A 7 -13.80 23.21 1.94
N ILE A 8 -13.08 22.26 1.31
CA ILE A 8 -12.09 21.40 1.93
C ILE A 8 -10.78 21.53 1.15
N LEU A 9 -9.70 21.91 1.83
CA LEU A 9 -8.35 21.84 1.28
C LEU A 9 -7.63 20.66 1.93
N ALA A 10 -7.09 19.76 1.12
CA ALA A 10 -6.37 18.59 1.63
C ALA A 10 -5.00 18.46 0.96
N THR A 11 -3.97 18.19 1.74
CA THR A 11 -2.63 17.90 1.22
C THR A 11 -2.18 16.47 1.47
N ASP A 12 -1.34 15.95 0.59
CA ASP A 12 -0.54 14.75 0.80
C ASP A 12 0.93 15.12 0.59
N CYS A 13 1.72 15.07 1.67
CA CYS A 13 3.15 15.30 1.63
C CYS A 13 3.86 13.96 1.37
N GLY A 14 4.01 13.60 0.09
CA GLY A 14 4.71 12.38 -0.33
C GLY A 14 6.23 12.48 -0.21
N SER A 15 6.96 11.37 -0.43
CA SER A 15 8.44 11.37 -0.42
C SER A 15 9.10 12.15 -1.57
N THR A 16 8.40 12.35 -2.69
CA THR A 16 8.95 13.00 -3.90
C THR A 16 8.17 14.27 -4.25
N THR A 17 6.84 14.21 -4.22
CA THR A 17 5.97 15.35 -4.49
C THR A 17 4.89 15.51 -3.43
N THR A 18 4.62 16.76 -3.07
CA THR A 18 3.50 17.19 -2.24
C THR A 18 2.35 17.61 -3.15
N LYS A 19 1.14 17.16 -2.82
CA LYS A 19 -0.08 17.42 -3.61
C LYS A 19 -1.08 18.16 -2.74
N ALA A 20 -1.78 19.12 -3.33
CA ALA A 20 -2.90 19.82 -2.71
C ALA A 20 -4.14 19.62 -3.58
N ILE A 21 -5.29 19.33 -2.96
CA ILE A 21 -6.58 19.27 -3.66
C ILE A 21 -7.57 20.18 -2.96
N LEU A 22 -8.37 20.89 -3.77
CA LEU A 22 -9.52 21.65 -3.30
C LEU A 22 -10.80 20.89 -3.68
N ILE A 23 -11.60 20.55 -2.68
CA ILE A 23 -12.91 19.94 -2.84
C ILE A 23 -13.96 20.95 -2.38
N GLU A 24 -15.00 21.15 -3.18
CA GLU A 24 -16.12 22.00 -2.80
C GLU A 24 -17.47 21.35 -3.06
N LYS A 25 -18.48 21.79 -2.31
CA LYS A 25 -19.87 21.47 -2.57
C LYS A 25 -20.37 22.29 -3.76
N VAL A 26 -20.68 21.61 -4.87
CA VAL A 26 -21.28 22.18 -6.09
C VAL A 26 -22.71 21.67 -6.19
N GLY A 27 -23.69 22.54 -5.87
CA GLY A 27 -25.07 22.11 -5.70
C GLY A 27 -25.22 21.23 -4.45
N ASP A 28 -25.70 20.00 -4.62
CA ASP A 28 -25.92 19.04 -3.53
C ASP A 28 -24.80 18.00 -3.36
N GLU A 29 -23.70 18.16 -4.12
CA GLU A 29 -22.65 17.17 -4.26
C GLU A 29 -21.26 17.78 -4.08
N TYR A 30 -20.33 17.01 -3.52
CA TYR A 30 -18.92 17.42 -3.46
C TYR A 30 -18.18 17.00 -4.71
N ARG A 31 -17.34 17.90 -5.21
CA ARG A 31 -16.51 17.72 -6.39
C ARG A 31 -15.08 18.15 -6.12
N LEU A 32 -14.14 17.46 -6.74
CA LEU A 32 -12.81 18.02 -6.96
C LEU A 32 -12.93 19.28 -7.82
N ILE A 33 -12.42 20.41 -7.33
CA ILE A 33 -12.33 21.67 -8.08
C ILE A 33 -11.01 21.75 -8.84
N VAL A 34 -9.90 21.58 -8.12
CA VAL A 34 -8.57 21.66 -8.70
C VAL A 34 -7.54 20.93 -7.84
N ARG A 35 -6.40 20.62 -8.46
CA ARG A 35 -5.21 20.06 -7.83
C ARG A 35 -4.00 20.94 -8.12
N GLY A 36 -3.13 21.08 -7.12
CA GLY A 36 -1.77 21.57 -7.27
C GLY A 36 -0.76 20.50 -6.82
N GLU A 37 0.46 20.58 -7.34
CA GLU A 37 1.55 19.66 -7.06
C GLU A 37 2.89 20.40 -7.06
N ALA A 38 3.73 20.10 -6.07
CA ALA A 38 5.08 20.63 -5.99
C ALA A 38 6.06 19.56 -5.50
N PRO A 39 7.37 19.68 -5.78
CA PRO A 39 8.38 18.84 -5.13
C PRO A 39 8.29 18.92 -3.61
N THR A 40 8.42 17.78 -2.95
CA THR A 40 8.50 17.72 -1.48
C THR A 40 9.84 18.31 -1.01
N THR A 41 9.81 19.07 0.08
CA THR A 41 10.95 19.87 0.56
C THR A 41 11.48 19.41 1.93
N VAL A 42 11.37 18.11 2.25
CA VAL A 42 11.90 17.55 3.52
C VAL A 42 13.42 17.34 3.51
N GLU A 43 14.04 17.38 2.34
CA GLU A 43 15.50 17.27 2.18
C GLU A 43 16.15 18.65 2.01
N ALA A 44 17.48 18.69 2.12
CA ALA A 44 18.28 19.87 1.77
C ALA A 44 17.97 20.32 0.32
N PRO A 45 17.98 21.64 0.04
CA PRO A 45 18.42 22.73 0.92
C PRO A 45 17.32 23.32 1.83
N PHE A 46 16.08 22.83 1.74
CA PHE A 46 14.96 23.45 2.44
C PHE A 46 14.77 22.90 3.85
N GLU A 47 14.82 21.57 4.00
CA GLU A 47 14.56 20.88 5.27
C GLU A 47 13.29 21.40 5.97
N ASP A 48 12.20 21.54 5.23
CA ASP A 48 10.90 21.97 5.75
C ASP A 48 9.76 21.51 4.85
N VAL A 49 8.98 20.51 5.27
CA VAL A 49 7.84 19.97 4.51
C VAL A 49 6.78 21.02 4.16
N THR A 50 6.64 22.07 4.99
CA THR A 50 5.62 23.09 4.79
C THR A 50 5.85 23.96 3.56
N MET A 51 7.10 24.04 3.08
CA MET A 51 7.43 24.78 1.86
C MET A 51 6.84 24.10 0.62
N GLY A 52 6.97 22.77 0.52
CA GLY A 52 6.35 21.97 -0.53
C GLY A 52 4.82 22.03 -0.46
N ALA A 53 4.25 21.98 0.75
CA ALA A 53 2.81 22.17 0.94
C ALA A 53 2.35 23.56 0.49
N ARG A 54 3.06 24.63 0.86
CA ARG A 54 2.78 26.00 0.38
C ARG A 54 2.84 26.11 -1.13
N ASN A 55 3.85 25.52 -1.76
CA ASN A 55 4.00 25.57 -3.21
C ASN A 55 2.85 24.84 -3.91
N ALA A 56 2.46 23.65 -3.44
CA ALA A 56 1.33 22.92 -4.00
C ALA A 56 0.00 23.68 -3.80
N ILE A 57 -0.19 24.33 -2.65
CA ILE A 57 -1.39 25.14 -2.40
C ILE A 57 -1.37 26.44 -3.21
N ARG A 58 -0.21 27.06 -3.44
CA ARG A 58 -0.10 28.25 -4.30
C ARG A 58 -0.56 27.97 -5.71
N GLU A 59 -0.24 26.80 -6.26
CA GLU A 59 -0.79 26.39 -7.57
C GLU A 59 -2.32 26.29 -7.53
N VAL A 60 -2.91 25.79 -6.43
CA VAL A 60 -4.37 25.83 -6.21
C VAL A 60 -4.89 27.28 -6.15
N GLU A 61 -4.20 28.20 -5.47
CA GLU A 61 -4.55 29.63 -5.42
C GLU A 61 -4.51 30.27 -6.82
N GLU A 62 -3.47 29.99 -7.60
CA GLU A 62 -3.28 30.50 -8.97
C GLU A 62 -4.38 30.00 -9.91
N LEU A 63 -4.73 28.71 -9.83
CA LEU A 63 -5.75 28.11 -10.69
C LEU A 63 -7.18 28.51 -10.29
N THR A 64 -7.44 28.78 -9.02
CA THR A 64 -8.78 29.19 -8.53
C THR A 64 -8.97 30.69 -8.46
N GLY A 65 -7.90 31.48 -8.46
CA GLY A 65 -7.93 32.91 -8.16
C GLY A 65 -8.30 33.23 -6.70
N ARG A 66 -8.27 32.25 -5.80
CA ARG A 66 -8.64 32.42 -4.38
C ARG A 66 -7.41 32.40 -3.49
N LYS A 67 -7.39 33.28 -2.49
CA LYS A 67 -6.36 33.28 -1.45
C LYS A 67 -6.71 32.25 -0.37
N LEU A 68 -5.88 31.22 -0.22
CA LEU A 68 -6.01 30.12 0.73
C LEU A 68 -4.92 30.14 1.80
N LEU A 69 -3.79 30.81 1.55
CA LEU A 69 -2.64 30.90 2.45
C LEU A 69 -2.45 32.32 3.02
N SER A 70 -2.02 32.38 4.28
CA SER A 70 -1.40 33.53 4.93
C SER A 70 0.09 33.25 5.21
N ASP A 71 0.79 34.22 5.80
CA ASP A 71 2.17 34.02 6.27
C ASP A 71 2.24 32.97 7.40
N GLU A 72 1.16 32.80 8.16
CA GLU A 72 1.07 31.89 9.32
C GLU A 72 0.64 30.47 8.93
N GLY A 73 -0.07 30.30 7.82
CA GLY A 73 -0.52 28.98 7.36
C GLY A 73 -1.79 29.07 6.53
N ILE A 74 -2.69 28.10 6.72
CA ILE A 74 -3.95 28.03 5.99
C ILE A 74 -4.96 29.00 6.59
N ILE A 75 -5.66 29.74 5.75
CA ILE A 75 -6.74 30.63 6.19
C ILE A 75 -7.97 29.76 6.48
N THR A 76 -8.30 29.63 7.77
CA THR A 76 -9.52 28.95 8.24
C THR A 76 -10.17 29.75 9.37
N PRO A 77 -11.51 29.84 9.47
CA PRO A 77 -12.49 29.31 8.51
C PRO A 77 -12.54 30.14 7.20
N ARG A 78 -13.35 29.68 6.24
CA ARG A 78 -13.64 30.42 5.00
C ARG A 78 -14.25 31.78 5.30
N GLN A 79 -13.77 32.82 4.61
CA GLN A 79 -14.20 34.19 4.75
C GLN A 79 -15.30 34.55 3.73
N LYS A 80 -16.01 35.67 3.96
CA LYS A 80 -17.10 36.15 3.09
C LYS A 80 -16.64 36.52 1.67
N ASP A 81 -15.39 36.94 1.51
CA ASP A 81 -14.78 37.23 0.22
C ASP A 81 -14.33 35.96 -0.55
N GLY A 82 -14.56 34.78 0.03
CA GLY A 82 -14.17 33.50 -0.54
C GLY A 82 -12.74 33.06 -0.21
N SER A 83 -11.97 33.87 0.52
CA SER A 83 -10.64 33.46 0.99
C SER A 83 -10.73 32.37 2.07
N GLY A 84 -9.71 31.52 2.12
CA GLY A 84 -9.66 30.37 3.02
C GLY A 84 -10.64 29.23 2.69
N VAL A 85 -10.66 28.24 3.58
CA VAL A 85 -11.50 27.03 3.50
C VAL A 85 -12.14 26.72 4.84
N ASP A 86 -13.19 25.90 4.83
CA ASP A 86 -13.90 25.51 6.06
C ASP A 86 -13.06 24.53 6.88
N ILE A 87 -12.29 23.67 6.21
CA ILE A 87 -11.38 22.74 6.86
C ILE A 87 -10.13 22.48 6.02
N TYR A 88 -8.99 22.36 6.71
CA TYR A 88 -7.74 21.89 6.16
C TYR A 88 -7.32 20.56 6.77
N MET A 89 -6.86 19.63 5.96
CA MET A 89 -6.32 18.35 6.42
C MET A 89 -5.07 17.97 5.65
N SER A 90 -4.24 17.13 6.26
CA SER A 90 -3.00 16.70 5.64
C SER A 90 -2.72 15.23 5.92
N THR A 91 -2.14 14.57 4.94
CA THR A 91 -1.49 13.28 5.08
C THR A 91 0.00 13.44 4.78
N SER A 92 0.83 12.56 5.35
CA SER A 92 2.27 12.63 5.11
C SER A 92 2.94 11.26 5.09
N SER A 93 3.88 11.11 4.18
CA SER A 93 4.94 10.11 4.19
C SER A 93 6.34 10.75 4.06
N ALA A 94 6.39 12.08 3.99
CA ALA A 94 7.58 12.90 3.96
C ALA A 94 8.21 12.96 5.36
N GLY A 95 9.25 12.16 5.58
CA GLY A 95 9.87 11.92 6.89
C GLY A 95 10.58 10.57 6.99
N GLY A 96 10.37 9.71 5.99
CA GLY A 96 10.97 8.38 5.90
C GLY A 96 10.05 7.31 6.48
N GLY A 97 10.10 6.11 5.90
CA GLY A 97 9.35 4.98 6.44
C GLY A 97 9.91 4.54 7.80
N LEU A 98 9.02 4.07 8.68
CA LEU A 98 9.37 3.52 10.00
C LEU A 98 10.24 2.28 9.84
N GLN A 99 11.54 2.37 10.11
CA GLN A 99 12.43 1.21 10.04
C GLN A 99 12.45 0.47 11.37
N MET A 100 12.04 -0.79 11.35
CA MET A 100 11.86 -1.59 12.56
C MET A 100 12.65 -2.89 12.48
N MET A 101 13.14 -3.35 13.63
CA MET A 101 13.57 -4.72 13.80
C MET A 101 12.54 -5.51 14.60
N VAL A 102 12.30 -6.76 14.20
CA VAL A 102 11.41 -7.67 14.92
C VAL A 102 12.22 -8.72 15.63
N ALA A 103 11.86 -9.03 16.87
CA ALA A 103 12.43 -10.13 17.62
C ALA A 103 11.33 -11.03 18.16
N GLY A 104 11.49 -12.36 18.03
CA GLY A 104 10.51 -13.34 18.48
C GLY A 104 11.19 -14.61 18.99
N VAL A 105 10.55 -15.38 19.86
CA VAL A 105 11.17 -16.62 20.39
C VAL A 105 11.38 -17.66 19.29
N VAL A 106 10.38 -17.85 18.43
CA VAL A 106 10.42 -18.81 17.31
C VAL A 106 10.17 -18.07 16.00
N LYS A 107 11.06 -18.26 15.03
CA LYS A 107 11.05 -17.53 13.74
C LYS A 107 9.74 -17.71 12.97
N THR A 108 9.24 -18.94 12.89
CA THR A 108 8.04 -19.33 12.12
C THR A 108 6.73 -19.19 12.90
N MET A 109 6.76 -18.59 14.10
CA MET A 109 5.56 -18.44 14.93
C MET A 109 5.46 -17.03 15.50
N THR A 110 6.09 -16.76 16.65
CA THR A 110 5.96 -15.48 17.34
C THR A 110 6.68 -14.35 16.60
N ALA A 111 7.81 -14.62 15.97
CA ALA A 111 8.48 -13.63 15.12
C ALA A 111 7.69 -13.34 13.84
N GLU A 112 7.03 -14.35 13.26
CA GLU A 112 6.14 -14.20 12.10
C GLU A 112 4.89 -13.35 12.47
N SER A 113 4.25 -13.62 13.61
CA SER A 113 3.14 -12.79 14.14
C SER A 113 3.58 -11.33 14.35
N ALA A 114 4.76 -11.12 14.95
CA ALA A 114 5.32 -9.79 15.17
C ALA A 114 5.67 -9.09 13.85
N THR A 115 6.17 -9.83 12.85
CA THR A 115 6.43 -9.30 11.50
C THR A 115 5.12 -8.88 10.84
N ARG A 116 4.03 -9.66 10.95
CA ARG A 116 2.70 -9.28 10.47
C ARG A 116 2.11 -8.06 11.20
N ALA A 117 2.37 -7.92 12.50
CA ALA A 117 1.98 -6.73 13.25
C ALA A 117 2.72 -5.49 12.73
N ALA A 118 4.05 -5.56 12.65
CA ALA A 118 4.90 -4.47 12.18
C ALA A 118 4.56 -4.03 10.75
N LEU A 119 4.49 -4.96 9.81
CA LEU A 119 4.15 -4.66 8.41
C LEU A 119 2.73 -4.11 8.27
N GLY A 120 1.77 -4.66 9.02
CA GLY A 120 0.39 -4.16 9.05
C GLY A 120 0.27 -2.75 9.64
N ALA A 121 1.16 -2.37 10.57
CA ALA A 121 1.28 -1.00 11.08
C ALA A 121 1.97 -0.05 10.09
N GLY A 122 2.51 -0.55 8.98
CA GLY A 122 3.23 0.23 7.99
C GLY A 122 4.72 0.34 8.21
N ALA A 123 5.29 -0.49 9.08
CA ALA A 123 6.73 -0.53 9.31
C ALA A 123 7.48 -1.22 8.17
N ILE A 124 8.73 -0.82 7.99
CA ILE A 124 9.73 -1.47 7.16
C ILE A 124 10.52 -2.41 8.08
N VAL A 125 10.26 -3.72 7.98
CA VAL A 125 10.98 -4.72 8.78
C VAL A 125 12.36 -4.95 8.17
N MET A 126 13.40 -4.42 8.82
CA MET A 126 14.79 -4.51 8.36
C MET A 126 15.37 -5.91 8.53
N ASP A 127 15.03 -6.58 9.63
CA ASP A 127 15.48 -7.92 9.97
C ASP A 127 14.59 -8.52 11.07
N VAL A 128 14.61 -9.85 11.16
CA VAL A 128 13.86 -10.64 12.15
C VAL A 128 14.85 -11.50 12.93
N ILE A 129 14.95 -11.32 14.23
CA ILE A 129 15.80 -12.12 15.13
C ILE A 129 14.94 -13.12 15.89
N ALA A 130 15.39 -14.36 15.96
CA ALA A 130 14.76 -15.38 16.80
C ALA A 130 15.78 -16.29 17.46
N VAL A 131 15.37 -17.11 18.44
CA VAL A 131 16.29 -18.07 19.07
C VAL A 131 16.80 -19.06 18.02
N ASP A 132 15.92 -19.51 17.14
CA ASP A 132 16.12 -20.54 16.09
C ASP A 132 16.48 -19.97 14.70
N ASP A 133 16.96 -18.73 14.61
CA ASP A 133 17.27 -18.08 13.32
C ASP A 133 18.63 -18.47 12.68
N GLY A 134 19.36 -19.41 13.30
CA GLY A 134 20.65 -19.91 12.83
C GLY A 134 21.87 -19.04 13.13
N ARG A 135 21.69 -17.83 13.68
CA ARG A 135 22.81 -16.92 14.01
C ARG A 135 23.33 -17.16 15.44
N LYS A 136 24.63 -16.97 15.63
CA LYS A 136 25.24 -17.00 16.97
C LYS A 136 24.89 -15.71 17.75
N PRO A 137 24.91 -15.72 19.09
CA PRO A 137 24.57 -14.54 19.90
C PRO A 137 25.33 -13.25 19.53
N HIS A 138 26.65 -13.34 19.31
CA HIS A 138 27.45 -12.16 18.94
C HIS A 138 27.12 -11.61 17.55
N GLU A 139 26.69 -12.46 16.61
CA GLU A 139 26.25 -12.04 15.28
C GLU A 139 24.91 -11.29 15.38
N LYS A 140 23.98 -11.76 16.24
CA LYS A 140 22.72 -11.08 16.54
C LYS A 140 22.96 -9.70 17.14
N ILE A 141 23.84 -9.61 18.14
CA ILE A 141 24.22 -8.34 18.78
C ILE A 141 24.79 -7.35 17.76
N ASN A 142 25.75 -7.79 16.94
CA ASN A 142 26.34 -6.95 15.89
C ASN A 142 25.30 -6.51 14.87
N ARG A 143 24.36 -7.39 14.51
CA ARG A 143 23.29 -7.08 13.57
C ARG A 143 22.34 -6.00 14.12
N ILE A 144 21.89 -6.13 15.37
CA ILE A 144 21.09 -5.11 16.07
C ILE A 144 21.80 -3.75 16.07
N ARG A 145 23.09 -3.75 16.40
CA ARG A 145 23.90 -2.52 16.50
C ARG A 145 24.12 -1.84 15.15
N ASN A 146 24.35 -2.61 14.09
CA ASN A 146 24.67 -2.07 12.77
C ASN A 146 23.44 -1.58 12.01
N LEU A 147 22.27 -2.20 12.22
CA LEU A 147 21.05 -1.83 11.51
C LEU A 147 20.46 -0.48 11.97
N ARG A 148 20.71 -0.08 13.23
CA ARG A 148 20.17 1.17 13.82
C ARG A 148 18.69 1.39 13.48
N PRO A 149 17.80 0.49 13.92
CA PRO A 149 16.37 0.65 13.65
C PRO A 149 15.82 1.89 14.38
N ASP A 150 14.69 2.41 13.91
CA ASP A 150 13.92 3.43 14.62
C ASP A 150 13.19 2.83 15.84
N MET A 151 12.89 1.53 15.82
CA MET A 151 12.16 0.81 16.88
C MET A 151 12.45 -0.70 16.85
N ILE A 152 12.28 -1.38 17.99
CA ILE A 152 12.26 -2.85 18.07
C ILE A 152 10.90 -3.35 18.58
N LEU A 153 10.31 -4.33 17.89
CA LEU A 153 9.17 -5.10 18.40
C LEU A 153 9.65 -6.45 18.93
N LEU A 154 9.60 -6.63 20.24
CA LEU A 154 9.90 -7.88 20.94
C LEU A 154 8.61 -8.64 21.23
N SER A 155 8.46 -9.81 20.62
CA SER A 155 7.41 -10.78 20.92
C SER A 155 8.01 -12.09 21.39
N GLY A 156 7.16 -13.04 21.81
CA GLY A 156 7.61 -14.36 22.23
C GLY A 156 6.83 -14.94 23.38
N GLY A 157 6.65 -16.26 23.33
CA GLY A 157 5.88 -17.02 24.31
C GLY A 157 4.37 -16.77 24.22
N VAL A 158 3.59 -17.85 24.34
CA VAL A 158 2.17 -17.75 24.69
C VAL A 158 2.04 -17.34 26.16
N ASP A 159 0.87 -16.86 26.57
CA ASP A 159 0.62 -16.57 27.98
C ASP A 159 0.64 -17.87 28.81
N GLY A 160 1.35 -17.87 29.94
CA GLY A 160 1.67 -19.09 30.69
C GLY A 160 2.77 -19.96 30.06
N GLY A 161 3.37 -19.50 28.95
CA GLY A 161 4.44 -20.19 28.23
C GLY A 161 5.84 -19.84 28.71
N THR A 162 6.82 -19.91 27.80
CA THR A 162 8.23 -19.70 28.13
C THR A 162 8.52 -18.26 28.57
N ILE A 163 9.24 -18.11 29.68
CA ILE A 163 9.80 -16.83 30.16
C ILE A 163 11.29 -16.74 29.78
N THR A 164 12.02 -17.84 29.92
CA THR A 164 13.48 -17.90 29.73
C THR A 164 13.92 -17.43 28.35
N HIS A 165 13.29 -17.93 27.28
CA HIS A 165 13.68 -17.56 25.91
C HIS A 165 13.32 -16.09 25.59
N VAL A 166 12.25 -15.57 26.18
CA VAL A 166 11.88 -14.15 26.04
C VAL A 166 12.93 -13.28 26.72
N ALA A 167 13.31 -13.63 27.95
CA ALA A 167 14.34 -12.92 28.71
C ALA A 167 15.69 -12.93 27.97
N GLN A 168 16.10 -14.06 27.39
CA GLN A 168 17.32 -14.16 26.59
C GLN A 168 17.34 -13.18 25.42
N ILE A 169 16.23 -13.02 24.70
CA ILE A 169 16.17 -12.04 23.59
C ILE A 169 16.23 -10.61 24.14
N ALA A 170 15.55 -10.31 25.25
CA ALA A 170 15.62 -9.01 25.89
C ALA A 170 17.07 -8.66 26.31
N GLU A 171 17.81 -9.64 26.84
CA GLU A 171 19.23 -9.48 27.19
C GLU A 171 20.11 -9.23 25.95
N LEU A 172 19.85 -9.90 24.82
CA LEU A 172 20.56 -9.62 23.57
C LEU A 172 20.34 -8.18 23.09
N ILE A 173 19.10 -7.68 23.16
CA ILE A 173 18.77 -6.29 22.82
C ILE A 173 19.50 -5.33 23.77
N ALA A 174 19.46 -5.62 25.08
CA ALA A 174 20.12 -4.81 26.10
C ALA A 174 21.65 -4.77 25.94
N ALA A 175 22.27 -5.86 25.50
CA ALA A 175 23.71 -5.96 25.26
C ALA A 175 24.14 -5.29 23.94
N ALA A 176 23.24 -5.21 22.96
CA ALA A 176 23.53 -4.54 21.69
C ALA A 176 23.63 -3.03 21.83
N GLU A 177 22.94 -2.44 22.81
CA GLU A 177 22.82 -0.99 23.01
C GLU A 177 22.51 -0.24 21.70
N PRO A 178 21.41 -0.63 21.02
CA PRO A 178 21.07 -0.03 19.74
C PRO A 178 20.74 1.46 19.93
N LYS A 179 21.17 2.26 18.95
CA LYS A 179 20.88 3.69 18.90
C LYS A 179 19.84 3.95 17.82
N PRO A 180 18.86 4.84 18.08
CA PRO A 180 17.90 5.23 17.05
C PRO A 180 18.62 5.92 15.89
N ARG A 181 18.04 5.78 14.69
CA ARG A 181 18.54 6.41 13.47
C ARG A 181 18.43 7.93 13.51
N LEU A 182 17.34 8.45 14.08
CA LEU A 182 17.01 9.87 14.16
C LEU A 182 16.97 10.32 15.64
N GLY A 183 17.48 11.52 15.90
CA GLY A 183 17.46 12.15 17.23
C GLY A 183 18.65 11.75 18.11
N THR A 184 19.58 12.69 18.31
CA THR A 184 20.68 12.51 19.28
C THR A 184 20.15 12.72 20.70
N GLY A 185 20.16 11.65 21.52
CA GLY A 185 19.86 11.74 22.96
C GLY A 185 18.60 11.00 23.42
N PHE A 186 17.85 10.36 22.52
CA PHE A 186 16.66 9.58 22.88
C PHE A 186 16.99 8.10 23.11
N LYS A 187 16.24 7.48 24.03
CA LYS A 187 16.23 6.03 24.21
C LYS A 187 15.53 5.39 23.02
N LEU A 188 16.06 4.29 22.50
CA LEU A 188 15.39 3.55 21.41
C LEU A 188 14.02 3.03 21.92
N PRO A 189 12.92 3.27 21.20
CA PRO A 189 11.64 2.66 21.51
C PRO A 189 11.65 1.14 21.33
N VAL A 190 11.18 0.42 22.35
CA VAL A 190 11.01 -1.03 22.31
C VAL A 190 9.59 -1.39 22.72
N ILE A 191 8.84 -2.06 21.85
CA ILE A 191 7.52 -2.59 22.17
C ILE A 191 7.66 -4.04 22.60
N TYR A 192 7.16 -4.38 23.78
CA TYR A 192 7.03 -5.75 24.24
C TYR A 192 5.58 -6.23 24.11
N ALA A 193 5.37 -7.25 23.28
CA ALA A 193 4.08 -7.82 22.94
C ALA A 193 4.13 -9.37 22.96
N GLY A 194 4.65 -9.91 24.06
CA GLY A 194 4.80 -11.36 24.32
C GLY A 194 4.19 -11.79 25.65
N ASN A 195 4.55 -12.99 26.11
CA ASN A 195 4.05 -13.62 27.35
C ASN A 195 3.91 -12.62 28.52
N LYS A 196 2.69 -12.48 29.04
CA LYS A 196 2.40 -11.58 30.16
C LYS A 196 3.25 -11.84 31.41
N ASP A 197 3.64 -13.09 31.65
CA ASP A 197 4.40 -13.49 32.84
C ASP A 197 5.88 -13.08 32.75
N ALA A 198 6.39 -12.82 31.53
CA ALA A 198 7.75 -12.33 31.31
C ALA A 198 7.88 -10.80 31.38
N ARG A 199 6.77 -10.05 31.51
CA ARG A 199 6.75 -8.57 31.55
C ARG A 199 7.69 -8.00 32.62
N VAL A 200 7.74 -8.62 33.80
CA VAL A 200 8.60 -8.18 34.92
C VAL A 200 10.08 -8.28 34.54
N HIS A 201 10.50 -9.42 33.97
CA HIS A 201 11.88 -9.62 33.53
C HIS A 201 12.27 -8.64 32.43
N VAL A 202 11.39 -8.45 31.42
CA VAL A 202 11.65 -7.52 30.32
C VAL A 202 11.80 -6.08 30.84
N ARG A 203 10.96 -5.65 31.79
CA ARG A 203 11.09 -4.33 32.43
C ARG A 203 12.41 -4.17 33.17
N ASN A 204 12.83 -5.19 33.93
CA ASN A 204 14.10 -5.15 34.65
C ASN A 204 15.31 -5.05 33.71
N VAL A 205 15.25 -5.70 32.55
CA VAL A 205 16.37 -5.73 31.58
C VAL A 205 16.41 -4.49 30.68
N LEU A 206 15.26 -4.01 30.21
CA LEU A 206 15.16 -2.99 29.17
C LEU A 206 14.61 -1.64 29.64
N GLY A 207 13.87 -1.58 30.76
CA GLY A 207 13.12 -0.38 31.16
C GLY A 207 13.98 0.86 31.41
N GLU A 208 15.17 0.69 31.98
CA GLU A 208 16.09 1.82 32.19
C GLU A 208 16.90 2.18 30.94
N LYS A 209 17.05 1.26 29.99
CA LYS A 209 17.91 1.41 28.80
C LYS A 209 17.16 1.89 27.55
N THR A 210 15.86 1.65 27.48
CA THR A 210 15.02 1.87 26.29
C THR A 210 13.74 2.62 26.67
N ASP A 211 13.03 3.19 25.69
CA ASP A 211 11.63 3.60 25.91
C ASP A 211 10.75 2.37 25.74
N LEU A 212 10.58 1.61 26.82
CA LEU A 212 9.89 0.33 26.81
C LEU A 212 8.37 0.53 26.92
N ARG A 213 7.65 0.15 25.87
CA ARG A 213 6.18 0.10 25.84
C ARG A 213 5.72 -1.35 25.93
N VAL A 214 4.78 -1.63 26.84
CA VAL A 214 4.26 -3.00 27.04
C VAL A 214 2.81 -3.03 26.61
N VAL A 215 2.49 -3.91 25.66
CA VAL A 215 1.14 -4.13 25.15
C VAL A 215 0.69 -5.57 25.39
N ASP A 216 -0.53 -5.89 24.95
CA ASP A 216 -1.04 -7.25 25.00
C ASP A 216 -0.26 -8.20 24.08
N ASN A 217 -0.26 -9.48 24.46
CA ASN A 217 0.50 -10.50 23.74
C ASN A 217 -0.08 -10.66 22.32
N LEU A 218 0.81 -10.59 21.31
CA LEU A 218 0.46 -10.80 19.91
C LEU A 218 -0.15 -12.19 19.64
N ARG A 219 0.25 -13.17 20.44
CA ARG A 219 -0.19 -14.56 20.33
C ARG A 219 -0.39 -15.15 21.73
N PRO A 220 -1.48 -14.78 22.43
CA PRO A 220 -1.74 -15.22 23.79
C PRO A 220 -1.85 -16.74 23.92
N VAL A 221 -2.38 -17.39 22.89
CA VAL A 221 -2.45 -18.85 22.72
C VAL A 221 -1.96 -19.23 21.32
N LEU A 222 -1.62 -20.49 21.10
CA LEU A 222 -1.05 -20.94 19.82
C LEU A 222 -1.99 -20.71 18.64
N GLU A 223 -3.30 -20.74 18.85
CA GLU A 223 -4.31 -20.74 17.80
C GLU A 223 -4.89 -19.34 17.51
N LYS A 224 -4.44 -18.29 18.22
CA LYS A 224 -5.04 -16.95 18.12
C LYS A 224 -4.00 -15.85 18.05
N GLU A 225 -4.16 -14.96 17.08
CA GLU A 225 -3.42 -13.69 17.00
C GLU A 225 -4.26 -12.51 17.46
N VAL A 226 -3.61 -11.58 18.16
CA VAL A 226 -4.17 -10.30 18.62
C VAL A 226 -3.18 -9.19 18.23
N LEU A 227 -3.19 -8.82 16.95
CA LEU A 227 -2.18 -7.90 16.39
C LEU A 227 -2.50 -6.42 16.64
N GLY A 228 -3.76 -6.08 16.94
CA GLY A 228 -4.26 -4.70 17.07
C GLY A 228 -3.45 -3.84 18.06
N PRO A 229 -3.31 -4.24 19.33
CA PRO A 229 -2.62 -3.44 20.35
C PRO A 229 -1.17 -3.10 19.98
N ALA A 230 -0.44 -4.06 19.40
CA ALA A 230 0.91 -3.80 18.94
C ALA A 230 0.93 -2.87 17.72
N ARG A 231 -0.01 -3.03 16.77
CA ARG A 231 -0.09 -2.15 15.59
C ARG A 231 -0.35 -0.70 15.99
N GLU A 232 -1.26 -0.48 16.93
CA GLU A 232 -1.56 0.85 17.48
C GLU A 232 -0.34 1.47 18.15
N GLU A 233 0.37 0.72 18.99
CA GLU A 233 1.55 1.27 19.68
C GLU A 233 2.73 1.53 18.72
N ILE A 234 2.90 0.70 17.69
CA ILE A 234 3.86 0.96 16.60
C ILE A 234 3.53 2.28 15.91
N HIS A 235 2.26 2.52 15.62
CA HIS A 235 1.80 3.76 15.01
C HIS A 235 2.03 4.97 15.92
N ASN A 236 1.68 4.87 17.21
CA ASN A 236 1.90 5.94 18.19
C ASN A 236 3.38 6.32 18.27
N LEU A 237 4.26 5.34 18.45
CA LEU A 237 5.70 5.58 18.54
C LEU A 237 6.28 6.13 17.23
N PHE A 238 5.75 5.73 16.07
CA PHE A 238 6.15 6.32 14.79
C PHE A 238 5.84 7.82 14.74
N MET A 239 4.66 8.21 15.21
CA MET A 239 4.27 9.63 15.25
C MET A 239 5.11 10.41 16.28
N GLU A 240 5.29 9.86 17.48
CA GLU A 240 6.04 10.47 18.58
C GLU A 240 7.55 10.62 18.27
N HIS A 241 8.17 9.60 17.68
CA HIS A 241 9.63 9.50 17.60
C HIS A 241 10.20 9.69 16.20
N VAL A 242 9.43 9.43 15.14
CA VAL A 242 9.94 9.52 13.75
C VAL A 242 9.37 10.73 13.03
N MET A 243 8.04 10.84 12.94
CA MET A 243 7.39 11.94 12.22
C MET A 243 7.58 13.29 12.90
N ALA A 244 7.54 13.36 14.24
CA ALA A 244 7.81 14.58 14.98
C ALA A 244 9.21 15.18 14.71
N GLN A 245 10.14 14.36 14.22
CA GLN A 245 11.49 14.78 13.84
C GLN A 245 11.62 15.16 12.37
N ALA A 246 10.60 14.90 11.55
CA ALA A 246 10.62 15.27 10.14
C ALA A 246 10.66 16.80 10.02
N PRO A 247 11.60 17.36 9.21
CA PRO A 247 11.77 18.80 9.15
C PRO A 247 10.49 19.53 8.70
N GLY A 248 10.07 20.54 9.48
CA GLY A 248 8.83 21.29 9.24
C GLY A 248 7.52 20.63 9.71
N TYR A 249 7.54 19.36 10.15
CA TYR A 249 6.32 18.62 10.49
C TYR A 249 5.52 19.25 11.63
N ASN A 250 6.19 19.75 12.67
CA ASN A 250 5.54 20.45 13.78
C ASN A 250 4.78 21.72 13.33
N LYS A 251 5.28 22.41 12.30
CA LYS A 251 4.58 23.56 11.71
C LYS A 251 3.35 23.10 10.93
N LEU A 252 3.46 22.02 10.15
CA LEU A 252 2.35 21.45 9.39
C LEU A 252 1.21 21.00 10.31
N MET A 253 1.53 20.40 11.45
CA MET A 253 0.52 20.00 12.46
C MET A 253 -0.27 21.19 12.99
N GLN A 254 0.34 22.38 13.12
CA GLN A 254 -0.36 23.58 13.58
C GLN A 254 -1.38 24.11 12.57
N TRP A 255 -1.30 23.71 11.30
CA TRP A 255 -2.24 24.15 10.26
C TRP A 255 -3.54 23.36 10.22
N THR A 256 -3.55 22.14 10.76
CA THR A 256 -4.71 21.24 10.66
C THR A 256 -5.37 21.02 12.02
N PRO A 257 -6.71 21.09 12.11
CA PRO A 257 -7.45 20.74 13.32
C PRO A 257 -7.59 19.22 13.53
N VAL A 258 -7.12 18.40 12.59
CA VAL A 258 -7.22 16.93 12.63
C VAL A 258 -5.80 16.33 12.62
N PRO A 259 -5.54 15.24 13.37
CA PRO A 259 -4.23 14.59 13.32
C PRO A 259 -3.82 14.23 11.89
N ILE A 260 -2.58 14.54 11.54
CA ILE A 260 -1.99 14.14 10.25
C ILE A 260 -1.92 12.63 10.21
N MET A 261 -2.50 12.04 9.16
CA MET A 261 -2.48 10.59 8.96
C MET A 261 -1.32 10.20 8.05
N PRO A 262 -0.62 9.08 8.30
CA PRO A 262 0.34 8.53 7.35
C PRO A 262 -0.33 8.23 6.01
N THR A 263 0.30 8.65 4.90
CA THR A 263 -0.24 8.47 3.53
C THR A 263 -0.81 7.07 3.29
N PRO A 264 -0.09 5.98 3.60
CA PRO A 264 -0.62 4.65 3.34
C PRO A 264 -1.78 4.22 4.27
N GLY A 265 -1.83 4.78 5.49
CA GLY A 265 -2.96 4.55 6.40
C GLY A 265 -4.24 5.11 5.79
N ALA A 266 -4.15 6.31 5.21
CA ALA A 266 -5.25 6.95 4.53
C ALA A 266 -5.67 6.19 3.25
N VAL A 267 -4.71 5.76 2.41
CA VAL A 267 -5.02 4.89 1.26
C VAL A 267 -5.70 3.59 1.70
N GLY A 268 -5.25 2.97 2.80
CA GLY A 268 -5.87 1.78 3.36
C GLY A 268 -7.33 1.99 3.79
N LEU A 269 -7.68 3.17 4.32
CA LEU A 269 -9.08 3.52 4.59
C LEU A 269 -9.88 3.64 3.29
N ALA A 270 -9.34 4.31 2.28
CA ALA A 270 -10.00 4.43 0.97
C ALA A 270 -10.29 3.07 0.33
N MET A 271 -9.37 2.11 0.43
CA MET A 271 -9.56 0.75 -0.10
C MET A 271 -10.64 -0.04 0.65
N GLN A 272 -10.69 0.06 1.99
CA GLN A 272 -11.76 -0.56 2.79
C GLN A 272 -13.11 0.06 2.47
N THR A 273 -13.17 1.37 2.29
CA THR A 273 -14.38 2.06 1.87
C THR A 273 -14.82 1.60 0.47
N ALA A 274 -13.91 1.51 -0.50
CA ALA A 274 -14.22 1.02 -1.84
C ALA A 274 -14.77 -0.41 -1.81
N ALA A 275 -14.15 -1.31 -1.03
CA ALA A 275 -14.61 -2.69 -0.88
C ALA A 275 -16.02 -2.78 -0.31
N LYS A 276 -16.33 -1.95 0.70
CA LYS A 276 -17.66 -1.87 1.31
C LYS A 276 -18.71 -1.33 0.35
N GLU A 277 -18.41 -0.25 -0.36
CA GLU A 277 -19.37 0.48 -1.19
C GLU A 277 -19.67 -0.25 -2.51
N TYR A 278 -18.65 -0.87 -3.12
CA TYR A 278 -18.85 -1.74 -4.28
C TYR A 278 -19.21 -3.19 -3.90
N ASN A 279 -19.28 -3.49 -2.60
CA ASN A 279 -19.57 -4.82 -2.06
C ASN A 279 -18.76 -5.93 -2.76
N THR A 280 -17.45 -5.75 -2.80
CA THR A 280 -16.55 -6.64 -3.53
C THR A 280 -15.16 -6.70 -2.91
N SER A 281 -14.41 -7.76 -3.22
CA SER A 281 -13.01 -7.87 -2.82
C SER A 281 -12.15 -6.92 -3.65
N VAL A 282 -11.25 -6.22 -2.96
CA VAL A 282 -10.41 -5.16 -3.56
C VAL A 282 -8.95 -5.48 -3.31
N ILE A 283 -8.14 -5.38 -4.37
CA ILE A 283 -6.70 -5.17 -4.24
C ILE A 283 -6.40 -3.74 -4.64
N GLY A 284 -5.71 -3.02 -3.77
CA GLY A 284 -5.20 -1.69 -4.01
C GLY A 284 -3.67 -1.71 -4.07
N VAL A 285 -3.09 -0.89 -4.93
CA VAL A 285 -1.65 -0.63 -4.92
C VAL A 285 -1.37 0.86 -5.02
N ASP A 286 -0.41 1.34 -4.24
CA ASP A 286 0.14 2.69 -4.34
C ASP A 286 1.65 2.61 -4.51
N ILE A 287 2.12 2.94 -5.72
CA ILE A 287 3.55 2.91 -6.06
C ILE A 287 4.13 4.34 -6.04
N GLY A 288 4.95 4.60 -5.03
CA GLY A 288 5.63 5.87 -4.82
C GLY A 288 7.08 5.90 -5.31
N GLY A 289 7.76 7.00 -5.02
CA GLY A 289 9.18 7.16 -5.33
C GLY A 289 10.09 6.26 -4.48
N ALA A 290 9.72 6.01 -3.21
CA ALA A 290 10.51 5.21 -2.28
C ALA A 290 9.94 3.81 -2.03
N THR A 291 8.60 3.69 -1.92
CA THR A 291 7.93 2.46 -1.47
C THR A 291 6.79 2.08 -2.42
N THR A 292 6.39 0.82 -2.37
CA THR A 292 5.13 0.33 -2.94
C THR A 292 4.30 -0.28 -1.83
N ASP A 293 3.14 0.31 -1.57
CA ASP A 293 2.16 -0.19 -0.60
C ASP A 293 1.12 -1.03 -1.36
N VAL A 294 0.85 -2.25 -0.86
CA VAL A 294 -0.18 -3.14 -1.40
C VAL A 294 -1.21 -3.41 -0.31
N PHE A 295 -2.48 -3.35 -0.69
CA PHE A 295 -3.64 -3.51 0.15
C PHE A 295 -4.53 -4.63 -0.40
N SER A 296 -5.08 -5.45 0.48
CA SER A 296 -6.12 -6.42 0.10
C SER A 296 -7.26 -6.37 1.11
N VAL A 297 -8.49 -6.34 0.59
CA VAL A 297 -9.73 -6.47 1.36
C VAL A 297 -10.48 -7.66 0.79
N PHE A 298 -10.54 -8.76 1.54
CA PHE A 298 -11.25 -9.99 1.17
C PHE A 298 -12.14 -10.41 2.34
N GLY A 299 -13.46 -10.33 2.16
CA GLY A 299 -14.41 -10.49 3.25
C GLY A 299 -14.12 -9.53 4.40
N GLU A 300 -13.90 -10.05 5.60
CA GLU A 300 -13.56 -9.27 6.80
C GLU A 300 -12.05 -8.99 6.93
N TYR A 301 -11.21 -9.59 6.08
CA TYR A 301 -9.76 -9.50 6.19
C TYR A 301 -9.23 -8.29 5.43
N PHE A 302 -8.66 -7.34 6.18
CA PHE A 302 -7.84 -6.26 5.65
C PHE A 302 -6.35 -6.55 5.91
N ASN A 303 -5.56 -6.60 4.83
CA ASN A 303 -4.11 -6.67 4.91
C ASN A 303 -3.48 -5.50 4.19
N ARG A 304 -2.37 -5.03 4.76
CA ARG A 304 -1.51 -4.00 4.19
C ARG A 304 -0.07 -4.45 4.33
N THR A 305 0.72 -4.22 3.28
CA THR A 305 2.17 -4.43 3.31
C THR A 305 2.90 -3.30 2.61
N VAL A 306 4.03 -2.89 3.19
CA VAL A 306 4.90 -1.86 2.62
C VAL A 306 6.15 -2.53 2.08
N SER A 307 6.38 -2.42 0.77
CA SER A 307 7.63 -2.85 0.16
C SER A 307 8.58 -1.65 0.08
N ALA A 308 9.36 -1.48 1.14
CA ALA A 308 10.29 -0.36 1.33
C ALA A 308 11.35 -0.20 0.24
N ASN A 309 11.72 -1.32 -0.39
CA ASN A 309 12.79 -1.38 -1.37
C ASN A 309 12.26 -1.31 -2.81
N LEU A 310 10.95 -1.19 -3.00
CA LEU A 310 10.34 -1.23 -4.33
C LEU A 310 9.68 0.11 -4.61
N GLY A 311 10.43 1.05 -5.16
CA GLY A 311 9.94 2.40 -5.49
C GLY A 311 10.54 2.90 -6.80
N MET A 312 9.89 3.87 -7.43
CA MET A 312 10.21 4.32 -8.79
C MET A 312 11.26 5.43 -8.88
N SER A 313 11.74 5.94 -7.73
CA SER A 313 12.74 6.99 -7.65
C SER A 313 13.88 6.55 -6.72
N TYR A 314 13.79 6.86 -5.42
CA TYR A 314 14.83 6.58 -4.42
C TYR A 314 15.23 5.10 -4.33
N SER A 315 14.28 4.19 -4.57
CA SER A 315 14.49 2.74 -4.46
C SER A 315 14.57 2.01 -5.80
N ILE A 316 14.68 2.72 -6.92
CA ILE A 316 14.59 2.11 -8.26
C ILE A 316 15.72 1.11 -8.55
N CYS A 317 16.91 1.34 -7.96
CA CYS A 317 18.02 0.38 -8.08
C CYS A 317 17.77 -0.90 -7.27
N ASN A 318 17.01 -0.84 -6.18
CA ASN A 318 16.64 -2.05 -5.44
C ASN A 318 15.66 -2.91 -6.25
N VAL A 319 14.73 -2.29 -7.00
CA VAL A 319 13.90 -3.02 -7.98
C VAL A 319 14.78 -3.74 -9.00
N LEU A 320 15.81 -3.07 -9.53
CA LEU A 320 16.77 -3.69 -10.44
C LEU A 320 17.50 -4.88 -9.80
N LEU A 321 17.93 -4.76 -8.54
CA LEU A 321 18.62 -5.83 -7.81
C LEU A 321 17.71 -7.03 -7.56
N GLU A 322 16.47 -6.81 -7.11
CA GLU A 322 15.53 -7.87 -6.78
C GLU A 322 14.90 -8.52 -8.01
N ALA A 323 14.52 -7.73 -9.02
CA ALA A 323 13.93 -8.26 -10.26
C ALA A 323 14.99 -8.88 -11.16
N GLY A 324 16.19 -8.33 -11.18
CA GLY A 324 17.23 -8.64 -12.16
C GLY A 324 16.96 -8.02 -13.53
N ILE A 325 18.04 -7.64 -14.22
CA ILE A 325 17.98 -6.88 -15.49
C ILE A 325 17.13 -7.57 -16.57
N LYS A 326 17.22 -8.90 -16.68
CA LYS A 326 16.52 -9.66 -17.72
C LYS A 326 15.00 -9.59 -17.59
N ASN A 327 14.49 -9.57 -16.35
CA ASN A 327 13.05 -9.45 -16.09
C ASN A 327 12.53 -8.04 -16.39
N ILE A 328 13.38 -7.01 -16.32
CA ILE A 328 13.02 -5.65 -16.74
C ILE A 328 13.05 -5.56 -18.27
N MET A 329 14.12 -6.03 -18.90
CA MET A 329 14.32 -5.93 -20.36
C MET A 329 13.25 -6.63 -21.18
N ARG A 330 12.63 -7.70 -20.66
CA ARG A 330 11.56 -8.43 -21.39
C ARG A 330 10.36 -7.55 -21.75
N TRP A 331 10.15 -6.45 -21.02
CA TRP A 331 9.05 -5.51 -21.25
C TRP A 331 9.43 -4.37 -22.21
N ILE A 332 10.69 -4.27 -22.61
CA ILE A 332 11.20 -3.20 -23.47
C ILE A 332 11.10 -3.68 -24.93
N PRO A 333 10.28 -3.05 -25.78
CA PRO A 333 10.00 -3.50 -27.15
C PRO A 333 11.06 -3.04 -28.17
N PHE A 334 12.21 -2.53 -27.70
CA PHE A 334 13.30 -2.04 -28.54
C PHE A 334 14.64 -2.54 -28.00
N ALA A 335 15.64 -2.56 -28.88
CA ALA A 335 16.99 -2.98 -28.51
C ALA A 335 17.65 -1.94 -27.59
N ILE A 336 18.15 -2.38 -26.44
CA ILE A 336 18.91 -1.56 -25.50
C ILE A 336 20.05 -2.41 -24.91
N ASP A 337 21.22 -1.80 -24.78
CA ASP A 337 22.36 -2.44 -24.11
C ASP A 337 22.12 -2.51 -22.60
N GLU A 338 22.52 -3.61 -21.95
CA GLU A 338 22.32 -3.78 -20.51
C GLU A 338 23.03 -2.69 -19.68
N ALA A 339 24.21 -2.23 -20.11
CA ALA A 339 24.96 -1.21 -19.40
C ALA A 339 24.27 0.16 -19.52
N ASP A 340 23.71 0.50 -20.69
CA ASP A 340 22.93 1.72 -20.86
C ASP A 340 21.68 1.71 -19.97
N LEU A 341 20.92 0.61 -19.96
CA LEU A 341 19.74 0.47 -19.10
C LEU A 341 20.10 0.62 -17.62
N ARG A 342 21.17 -0.03 -17.15
CA ARG A 342 21.65 0.13 -15.76
C ARG A 342 22.02 1.58 -15.44
N ASN A 343 22.67 2.29 -16.36
CA ASN A 343 23.06 3.68 -16.16
C ASN A 343 21.85 4.61 -16.08
N ARG A 344 20.84 4.41 -16.94
CA ARG A 344 19.58 5.18 -16.88
C ARG A 344 18.85 4.99 -15.55
N ILE A 345 18.76 3.75 -15.05
CA ILE A 345 18.15 3.44 -13.75
C ILE A 345 18.92 4.14 -12.61
N ARG A 346 20.25 4.09 -12.62
CA ARG A 346 21.08 4.77 -11.61
C ARG A 346 20.93 6.29 -11.66
N ASN A 347 20.86 6.87 -12.86
CA ASN A 347 20.65 8.31 -13.02
C ASN A 347 19.31 8.76 -12.43
N LYS A 348 18.24 7.98 -12.62
CA LYS A 348 16.94 8.23 -11.99
C LYS A 348 17.02 8.21 -10.46
N MET A 349 17.77 7.27 -9.87
CA MET A 349 17.96 7.22 -8.42
C MET A 349 18.69 8.46 -7.88
N ILE A 350 19.70 8.97 -8.59
CA ILE A 350 20.47 10.17 -8.20
C ILE A 350 19.65 11.45 -8.42
N ARG A 351 18.68 11.43 -9.34
CA ARG A 351 17.80 12.56 -9.65
C ARG A 351 16.32 12.13 -9.51
N PRO A 352 15.85 11.88 -8.28
CA PRO A 352 14.57 11.20 -8.03
C PRO A 352 13.33 11.98 -8.51
N THR A 353 13.48 13.28 -8.75
CA THR A 353 12.41 14.19 -9.18
C THR A 353 12.29 14.34 -10.70
N THR A 354 13.18 13.73 -11.50
CA THR A 354 13.07 13.80 -12.96
C THR A 354 11.88 12.99 -13.46
N ILE A 355 11.17 13.51 -14.46
CA ILE A 355 10.14 12.78 -15.21
C ILE A 355 10.70 12.32 -16.56
N PRO A 356 10.15 11.25 -17.18
CA PRO A 356 10.51 10.85 -18.53
C PRO A 356 10.35 12.01 -19.52
N GLN A 357 11.41 12.33 -20.26
CA GLN A 357 11.39 13.37 -21.30
C GLN A 357 11.26 12.77 -22.70
N THR A 358 11.49 11.47 -22.83
CA THR A 358 11.37 10.71 -24.08
C THR A 358 10.43 9.52 -23.93
N LEU A 359 9.90 9.01 -25.05
CA LEU A 359 9.08 7.81 -25.06
C LEU A 359 9.86 6.59 -24.56
N ASP A 360 11.14 6.48 -24.91
CA ASP A 360 12.00 5.37 -24.48
C ASP A 360 12.19 5.36 -22.97
N GLU A 361 12.44 6.52 -22.36
CA GLU A 361 12.50 6.66 -20.90
C GLU A 361 11.17 6.28 -20.24
N LEU A 362 10.05 6.71 -20.81
CA LEU A 362 8.73 6.36 -20.29
C LEU A 362 8.51 4.84 -20.33
N VAL A 363 8.87 4.18 -21.43
CA VAL A 363 8.75 2.72 -21.58
C VAL A 363 9.68 2.00 -20.60
N ILE A 364 10.90 2.48 -20.39
CA ILE A 364 11.83 1.93 -19.41
C ILE A 364 11.26 2.06 -17.99
N GLU A 365 10.76 3.23 -17.59
CA GLU A 365 10.15 3.40 -16.27
C GLU A 365 8.90 2.52 -16.10
N GLN A 366 8.07 2.37 -17.13
CA GLN A 366 6.92 1.44 -17.09
C GLN A 366 7.34 -0.03 -17.06
N ALA A 367 8.46 -0.42 -17.67
CA ALA A 367 9.01 -1.77 -17.57
C ALA A 367 9.48 -2.09 -16.14
N ILE A 368 10.13 -1.13 -15.48
CA ILE A 368 10.57 -1.26 -14.09
C ILE A 368 9.36 -1.29 -13.14
N SER A 369 8.34 -0.45 -13.39
CA SER A 369 7.10 -0.42 -12.62
C SER A 369 6.39 -1.78 -12.60
N ARG A 370 6.31 -2.49 -13.74
CA ARG A 370 5.76 -3.86 -13.78
C ARG A 370 6.45 -4.80 -12.81
N GLU A 371 7.78 -4.76 -12.76
CA GLU A 371 8.55 -5.61 -11.84
C GLU A 371 8.42 -5.18 -10.39
N ALA A 372 8.40 -3.88 -10.10
CA ALA A 372 8.18 -3.35 -8.75
C ALA A 372 6.82 -3.79 -8.22
N LEU A 373 5.75 -3.60 -9.00
CA LEU A 373 4.39 -4.01 -8.67
C LEU A 373 4.29 -5.53 -8.47
N ARG A 374 4.87 -6.32 -9.38
CA ARG A 374 4.88 -7.80 -9.29
C ARG A 374 5.56 -8.29 -8.04
N LEU A 375 6.75 -7.78 -7.73
CA LEU A 375 7.52 -8.15 -6.53
C LEU A 375 6.78 -7.73 -5.26
N ALA A 376 6.23 -6.51 -5.21
CA ALA A 376 5.47 -6.02 -4.08
C ALA A 376 4.22 -6.88 -3.84
N PHE A 377 3.54 -7.32 -4.90
CA PHE A 377 2.38 -8.19 -4.79
C PHE A 377 2.74 -9.61 -4.32
N ILE A 378 3.83 -10.19 -4.82
CA ILE A 378 4.33 -11.50 -4.32
C ILE A 378 4.63 -11.43 -2.82
N HIS A 379 5.31 -10.37 -2.41
CA HIS A 379 5.58 -10.12 -1.00
C HIS A 379 4.29 -10.00 -0.19
N HIS A 380 3.31 -9.24 -0.68
CA HIS A 380 2.01 -9.08 -0.06
C HIS A 380 1.27 -10.41 0.15
N LYS A 381 1.16 -11.25 -0.90
CA LYS A 381 0.51 -12.56 -0.82
C LYS A 381 1.19 -13.50 0.19
N SER A 382 2.51 -13.40 0.35
CA SER A 382 3.25 -14.23 1.31
C SER A 382 2.93 -13.90 2.78
N LEU A 383 2.41 -12.71 3.04
CA LEU A 383 2.10 -12.19 4.38
C LEU A 383 0.60 -12.22 4.70
N ALA A 384 -0.24 -12.07 3.68
CA ALA A 384 -1.68 -12.20 3.77
C ALA A 384 -2.09 -13.68 3.79
N VAL A 385 -1.66 -14.43 4.82
CA VAL A 385 -1.89 -15.86 4.99
C VAL A 385 -2.52 -16.20 6.34
N GLY A 386 -3.29 -17.28 6.38
CA GLY A 386 -3.82 -17.86 7.61
C GLY A 386 -2.76 -18.40 8.57
N LEU A 387 -3.16 -18.67 9.81
CA LEU A 387 -2.26 -19.15 10.86
C LEU A 387 -1.63 -20.50 10.48
N LYS A 388 -0.31 -20.61 10.64
CA LYS A 388 0.45 -21.86 10.49
C LYS A 388 0.54 -22.60 11.83
N GLY A 389 0.50 -23.93 11.77
CA GLY A 389 0.80 -24.81 12.92
C GLY A 389 -0.37 -25.13 13.86
N ILE A 390 -1.61 -24.85 13.46
CA ILE A 390 -2.80 -25.19 14.26
C ILE A 390 -3.25 -26.62 13.93
N LYS A 391 -3.41 -27.48 14.94
CA LYS A 391 -4.34 -28.61 14.85
C LYS A 391 -5.74 -28.02 14.99
N ILE A 392 -6.42 -27.81 13.86
CA ILE A 392 -7.80 -27.32 13.87
C ILE A 392 -8.64 -28.37 14.63
N GLU A 393 -9.25 -27.99 15.76
CA GLU A 393 -10.30 -28.80 16.37
C GLU A 393 -11.46 -28.83 15.38
N ARG A 394 -11.60 -29.95 14.68
CA ARG A 394 -12.51 -30.09 13.55
C ARG A 394 -13.94 -30.21 14.06
N THR A 395 -14.79 -29.23 13.73
CA THR A 395 -16.23 -29.43 13.75
C THR A 395 -16.64 -30.15 12.45
N ILE A 396 -17.74 -30.91 12.48
CA ILE A 396 -18.23 -31.64 11.28
C ILE A 396 -18.50 -30.68 10.09
N ALA A 397 -18.79 -29.41 10.37
CA ALA A 397 -18.96 -28.35 9.37
C ALA A 397 -17.64 -27.96 8.65
N ASP A 398 -16.50 -27.98 9.36
CA ASP A 398 -15.18 -27.59 8.82
C ASP A 398 -14.59 -28.66 7.89
N THR A 399 -15.27 -29.81 7.73
CA THR A 399 -14.82 -30.88 6.83
C THR A 399 -15.15 -30.58 5.37
N PHE A 400 -16.08 -29.65 5.11
CA PHE A 400 -16.48 -29.27 3.74
C PHE A 400 -15.68 -28.09 3.17
N GLU A 401 -15.10 -27.22 4.00
CA GLU A 401 -14.20 -26.15 3.59
C GLU A 401 -12.74 -26.56 3.82
N GLN A 402 -12.15 -27.25 2.83
CA GLN A 402 -10.73 -27.58 2.85
C GLN A 402 -9.86 -26.32 2.70
N THR A 403 -9.59 -25.59 3.78
CA THR A 403 -8.51 -24.59 3.79
C THR A 403 -7.36 -25.09 4.66
N GLY A 404 -6.22 -25.36 4.02
CA GLY A 404 -5.00 -25.80 4.69
C GLY A 404 -4.35 -24.65 5.47
N SER A 405 -3.75 -24.95 6.63
CA SER A 405 -2.99 -23.97 7.41
C SER A 405 -1.95 -23.25 6.55
N GLY A 406 -1.93 -21.91 6.55
CA GLY A 406 -0.96 -21.11 5.79
C GLY A 406 -1.32 -20.78 4.34
N GLN A 407 -2.54 -21.07 3.88
CA GLN A 407 -3.04 -20.53 2.60
C GLN A 407 -3.26 -19.02 2.68
N SER A 408 -3.11 -18.33 1.54
CA SER A 408 -3.34 -16.89 1.44
C SER A 408 -4.83 -16.58 1.56
N TYR A 409 -5.18 -15.48 2.24
CA TYR A 409 -6.53 -14.92 2.25
C TYR A 409 -6.94 -14.33 0.88
N ILE A 410 -5.99 -14.25 -0.06
CA ILE A 410 -6.19 -13.67 -1.39
C ILE A 410 -6.47 -14.80 -2.38
N ASP A 411 -7.75 -14.99 -2.70
CA ASP A 411 -8.17 -15.73 -3.88
C ASP A 411 -8.34 -14.77 -5.07
N MET A 412 -7.52 -14.94 -6.11
CA MET A 412 -7.58 -14.07 -7.28
C MET A 412 -8.86 -14.26 -8.09
N MET A 413 -9.52 -15.41 -7.99
CA MET A 413 -10.78 -15.66 -8.68
C MET A 413 -11.94 -14.86 -8.07
N GLU A 414 -11.83 -14.50 -6.78
CA GLU A 414 -12.82 -13.68 -6.06
C GLU A 414 -12.54 -12.17 -6.17
N LEU A 415 -11.44 -11.77 -6.82
CA LEU A 415 -11.05 -10.37 -6.95
C LEU A 415 -11.99 -9.61 -7.88
N GLY A 416 -12.89 -8.80 -7.31
CA GLY A 416 -13.79 -7.99 -8.12
C GLY A 416 -13.21 -6.67 -8.60
N MET A 417 -12.28 -6.05 -7.87
CA MET A 417 -11.64 -4.80 -8.31
C MET A 417 -10.15 -4.71 -7.97
N LEU A 418 -9.36 -4.28 -8.96
CA LEU A 418 -7.94 -3.97 -8.83
C LEU A 418 -7.72 -2.47 -9.08
N ILE A 419 -7.28 -1.75 -8.05
CA ILE A 419 -7.14 -0.30 -8.04
C ILE A 419 -5.67 0.09 -7.99
N GLY A 420 -5.20 0.79 -9.03
CA GLY A 420 -3.84 1.32 -9.10
C GLY A 420 -3.74 2.80 -8.76
N SER A 421 -2.86 3.17 -7.85
CA SER A 421 -2.47 4.55 -7.52
C SER A 421 -0.95 4.71 -7.58
N GLY A 422 -0.49 5.94 -7.48
CA GLY A 422 0.93 6.29 -7.64
C GLY A 422 1.22 6.93 -9.00
N GLY A 423 2.25 7.78 -9.02
CA GLY A 423 2.52 8.68 -10.16
C GLY A 423 2.65 7.97 -11.51
N VAL A 424 3.30 6.80 -11.56
CA VAL A 424 3.48 6.03 -12.80
C VAL A 424 2.18 5.45 -13.36
N LEU A 425 1.17 5.18 -12.51
CA LEU A 425 -0.15 4.67 -12.90
C LEU A 425 -1.13 5.82 -13.17
N SER A 426 -1.20 6.79 -12.25
CA SER A 426 -2.12 7.95 -12.34
C SER A 426 -1.78 8.90 -13.49
N HIS A 427 -0.49 9.09 -13.81
CA HIS A 427 -0.03 9.97 -14.89
C HIS A 427 0.38 9.21 -16.16
N ALA A 428 0.02 7.93 -16.29
CA ALA A 428 0.23 7.20 -17.52
C ALA A 428 -0.42 7.96 -18.70
N PRO A 429 0.35 8.40 -19.72
CA PRO A 429 -0.19 9.24 -20.80
C PRO A 429 -1.37 8.62 -21.54
N ARG A 430 -1.39 7.28 -21.61
CA ARG A 430 -2.54 6.51 -22.08
C ARG A 430 -2.99 5.54 -21.00
N ARG A 431 -4.28 5.53 -20.71
CA ARG A 431 -4.89 4.66 -19.67
C ARG A 431 -4.68 3.16 -19.93
N VAL A 432 -4.55 2.75 -21.19
CA VAL A 432 -4.17 1.36 -21.54
C VAL A 432 -2.78 0.97 -21.03
N GLN A 433 -1.84 1.90 -20.89
CA GLN A 433 -0.52 1.59 -20.32
C GLN A 433 -0.64 1.23 -18.85
N ALA A 434 -1.49 1.94 -18.09
CA ALA A 434 -1.80 1.60 -16.70
C ALA A 434 -2.51 0.25 -16.60
N ALA A 435 -3.51 0.00 -17.46
CA ALA A 435 -4.18 -1.31 -17.53
C ALA A 435 -3.19 -2.46 -17.77
N MET A 436 -2.28 -2.31 -18.73
CA MET A 436 -1.26 -3.31 -19.02
C MET A 436 -0.30 -3.52 -17.85
N MET A 437 0.17 -2.45 -17.19
CA MET A 437 1.04 -2.59 -16.01
C MET A 437 0.34 -3.37 -14.88
N LEU A 438 -0.95 -3.10 -14.63
CA LEU A 438 -1.74 -3.84 -13.62
C LEU A 438 -1.94 -5.30 -14.00
N LEU A 439 -2.32 -5.58 -15.25
CA LEU A 439 -2.50 -6.95 -15.76
C LEU A 439 -1.18 -7.75 -15.68
N ASP A 440 -0.09 -7.16 -16.16
CA ASP A 440 1.23 -7.80 -16.20
C ASP A 440 1.74 -8.11 -14.77
N ALA A 441 1.53 -7.21 -13.83
CA ALA A 441 2.05 -7.34 -12.46
C ALA A 441 1.21 -8.25 -11.56
N PHE A 442 -0.13 -8.12 -11.60
CA PHE A 442 -1.03 -8.78 -10.66
C PHE A 442 -1.63 -10.08 -11.20
N GLN A 443 -1.71 -10.24 -12.53
CA GLN A 443 -2.27 -11.42 -13.19
C GLN A 443 -3.64 -11.80 -12.59
N PRO A 444 -4.66 -10.92 -12.66
CA PRO A 444 -5.99 -11.22 -12.12
C PRO A 444 -6.57 -12.50 -12.75
N GLU A 445 -7.42 -13.21 -11.99
CA GLU A 445 -8.08 -14.43 -12.44
C GLU A 445 -9.60 -14.19 -12.52
N GLY A 446 -10.28 -14.84 -13.47
CA GLY A 446 -11.72 -14.66 -13.65
C GLY A 446 -12.06 -13.28 -14.20
N MET A 447 -12.91 -12.54 -13.50
CA MET A 447 -13.40 -11.24 -13.92
C MET A 447 -13.04 -10.18 -12.90
N THR A 448 -12.29 -9.16 -13.31
CA THR A 448 -11.84 -8.10 -12.40
C THR A 448 -12.02 -6.73 -13.05
N MET A 449 -12.68 -5.81 -12.36
CA MET A 449 -12.72 -4.40 -12.73
C MET A 449 -11.34 -3.77 -12.48
N LEU A 450 -10.69 -3.29 -13.52
CA LEU A 450 -9.47 -2.50 -13.39
C LEU A 450 -9.83 -1.03 -13.21
N ALA A 451 -9.21 -0.36 -12.24
CA ALA A 451 -9.37 1.06 -12.03
C ALA A 451 -8.06 1.71 -11.61
N VAL A 452 -7.95 3.01 -11.80
CA VAL A 452 -6.82 3.81 -11.31
C VAL A 452 -7.26 5.10 -10.67
N ASP A 453 -6.47 5.58 -9.72
CA ASP A 453 -6.58 6.95 -9.20
C ASP A 453 -6.27 7.95 -10.32
N SER A 454 -7.18 8.90 -10.53
CA SER A 454 -7.11 9.89 -11.61
C SER A 454 -5.87 10.77 -11.52
N ILE A 455 -5.59 11.30 -10.33
CA ILE A 455 -4.58 12.33 -10.08
C ILE A 455 -3.84 12.12 -8.74
N PHE A 456 -3.84 10.89 -8.22
CA PHE A 456 -3.13 10.53 -7.00
C PHE A 456 -3.68 11.27 -5.77
N MET A 457 -5.01 11.17 -5.55
CA MET A 457 -5.75 11.84 -4.48
C MET A 457 -6.31 10.90 -3.39
N MET A 458 -6.12 9.58 -3.51
CA MET A 458 -6.60 8.60 -2.54
C MET A 458 -6.20 8.88 -1.08
N PRO A 459 -4.97 9.33 -0.77
CA PRO A 459 -4.62 9.67 0.62
C PRO A 459 -5.52 10.75 1.22
N GLN A 460 -5.79 11.81 0.47
CA GLN A 460 -6.64 12.93 0.92
C GLN A 460 -8.08 12.48 1.13
N LEU A 461 -8.60 11.61 0.26
CA LEU A 461 -9.94 11.02 0.43
C LEU A 461 -9.98 10.07 1.63
N GLY A 462 -8.92 9.31 1.86
CA GLY A 462 -8.77 8.44 3.02
C GLY A 462 -8.94 9.19 4.35
N ILE A 463 -8.21 10.30 4.54
CA ILE A 463 -8.36 11.11 5.76
C ILE A 463 -9.74 11.81 5.80
N LEU A 464 -10.23 12.32 4.65
CA LEU A 464 -11.54 12.97 4.57
C LEU A 464 -12.67 12.02 4.96
N SER A 465 -12.54 10.72 4.69
CA SER A 465 -13.53 9.71 5.08
C SER A 465 -13.76 9.64 6.60
N THR A 466 -12.77 10.02 7.42
CA THR A 466 -12.88 10.02 8.88
C THR A 466 -13.64 11.23 9.44
N ILE A 467 -13.74 12.31 8.66
CA ILE A 467 -14.33 13.60 9.07
C ILE A 467 -15.67 13.82 8.37
N HIS A 468 -15.72 13.58 7.05
CA HIS A 468 -16.88 13.82 6.20
C HIS A 468 -17.07 12.67 5.17
N PRO A 469 -17.52 11.48 5.59
CA PRO A 469 -17.66 10.29 4.75
C PRO A 469 -18.39 10.53 3.42
N LYS A 470 -19.47 11.31 3.44
CA LYS A 470 -20.26 11.63 2.23
C LYS A 470 -19.45 12.39 1.16
N ALA A 471 -18.62 13.35 1.56
CA ALA A 471 -17.84 14.16 0.64
C ALA A 471 -16.71 13.32 0.04
N SER A 472 -16.02 12.55 0.90
CA SER A 472 -15.02 11.57 0.47
C SER A 472 -15.59 10.63 -0.58
N MET A 473 -16.76 10.04 -0.35
CA MET A 473 -17.34 9.07 -1.28
C MET A 473 -17.78 9.67 -2.61
N GLN A 474 -18.41 10.85 -2.58
CA GLN A 474 -18.83 11.52 -3.81
C GLN A 474 -17.62 11.85 -4.70
N VAL A 475 -16.53 12.36 -4.12
CA VAL A 475 -15.30 12.66 -4.87
C VAL A 475 -14.57 11.37 -5.28
N PHE A 476 -14.58 10.33 -4.43
CA PHE A 476 -13.97 9.04 -4.73
C PHE A 476 -14.57 8.40 -5.98
N ASP A 477 -15.89 8.25 -6.02
CA ASP A 477 -16.59 7.58 -7.12
C ASP A 477 -16.58 8.40 -8.41
N ARG A 478 -16.65 9.74 -8.29
CA ARG A 478 -16.91 10.60 -9.46
C ARG A 478 -15.69 11.28 -10.06
N ASP A 479 -14.69 11.57 -9.24
CA ASP A 479 -13.53 12.37 -9.65
C ASP A 479 -12.20 11.62 -9.45
N CYS A 480 -12.12 10.69 -8.51
CA CYS A 480 -10.90 9.90 -8.24
C CYS A 480 -10.82 8.63 -9.11
N LEU A 481 -11.85 7.77 -9.06
CA LEU A 481 -11.74 6.43 -9.63
C LEU A 481 -12.00 6.41 -11.14
N ILE A 482 -10.94 6.27 -11.94
CA ILE A 482 -11.08 6.03 -13.38
C ILE A 482 -11.19 4.53 -13.62
N LYS A 483 -12.39 4.07 -13.94
CA LYS A 483 -12.63 2.69 -14.40
C LYS A 483 -11.96 2.49 -15.76
N LEU A 484 -10.97 1.59 -15.79
CA LEU A 484 -10.28 1.20 -17.01
C LEU A 484 -11.13 0.21 -17.81
N GLY A 485 -11.83 -0.70 -17.11
CA GLY A 485 -12.75 -1.68 -17.70
C GLY A 485 -12.59 -3.06 -17.05
N THR A 486 -13.54 -3.96 -17.32
CA THR A 486 -13.47 -5.34 -16.84
C THR A 486 -12.47 -6.17 -17.64
N SER A 487 -11.47 -6.75 -16.96
CA SER A 487 -10.61 -7.79 -17.52
C SER A 487 -11.26 -9.17 -17.35
N ILE A 488 -11.17 -10.02 -18.37
CA ILE A 488 -11.57 -11.43 -18.31
C ILE A 488 -10.31 -12.26 -18.54
N SER A 489 -9.88 -12.96 -17.49
CA SER A 489 -8.60 -13.66 -17.42
C SER A 489 -8.80 -15.09 -16.92
N PRO A 490 -9.10 -16.04 -17.83
CA PRO A 490 -9.33 -17.43 -17.43
C PRO A 490 -8.10 -18.05 -16.76
N LYS A 491 -8.31 -18.70 -15.62
CA LYS A 491 -7.28 -19.46 -14.91
C LYS A 491 -7.03 -20.77 -15.63
N GLY A 492 -5.84 -20.95 -16.19
CA GLY A 492 -5.45 -22.17 -16.89
C GLY A 492 -4.68 -23.17 -16.01
N PRO A 493 -4.46 -24.41 -16.50
CA PRO A 493 -3.63 -25.38 -15.80
C PRO A 493 -2.16 -24.98 -15.88
N SER A 494 -1.40 -25.20 -14.81
CA SER A 494 0.05 -24.96 -14.78
C SER A 494 0.78 -25.84 -15.82
N GLY A 495 1.11 -25.26 -16.98
CA GLY A 495 2.06 -25.82 -17.95
C GLY A 495 1.53 -26.71 -19.07
N ALA A 496 0.21 -26.88 -19.23
CA ALA A 496 -0.35 -27.74 -20.29
C ALA A 496 -0.74 -27.00 -21.58
N ALA A 497 -1.12 -25.72 -21.50
CA ALA A 497 -1.57 -24.93 -22.64
C ALA A 497 -0.39 -24.26 -23.38
N LYS A 498 -0.45 -24.25 -24.71
CA LYS A 498 0.51 -23.59 -25.60
C LYS A 498 -0.10 -22.32 -26.21
N PRO A 499 0.71 -21.28 -26.47
CA PRO A 499 0.21 -20.09 -27.17
C PRO A 499 -0.52 -20.47 -28.46
N GLY A 500 -1.75 -19.97 -28.62
CA GLY A 500 -2.64 -20.31 -29.74
C GLY A 500 -3.73 -21.34 -29.42
N ASP A 501 -3.61 -22.10 -28.33
CA ASP A 501 -4.66 -23.06 -27.93
C ASP A 501 -5.99 -22.36 -27.59
N PRO A 502 -7.15 -23.01 -27.78
CA PRO A 502 -8.43 -22.47 -27.35
C PRO A 502 -8.44 -22.16 -25.85
N CYS A 503 -8.76 -20.91 -25.49
CA CYS A 503 -8.84 -20.45 -24.10
C CYS A 503 -10.26 -20.04 -23.73
N VAL A 504 -10.78 -18.97 -24.33
CA VAL A 504 -12.12 -18.46 -23.99
C VAL A 504 -12.88 -17.93 -25.20
N THR A 505 -14.19 -18.16 -25.22
CA THR A 505 -15.14 -17.49 -26.12
C THR A 505 -16.06 -16.62 -25.28
N VAL A 506 -16.11 -15.33 -25.57
CA VAL A 506 -17.00 -14.37 -24.92
C VAL A 506 -18.07 -13.94 -25.90
N LYS A 507 -19.34 -14.14 -25.54
CA LYS A 507 -20.48 -13.60 -26.29
C LYS A 507 -21.02 -12.39 -25.55
N ILE A 508 -21.17 -11.26 -26.24
CA ILE A 508 -21.66 -10.01 -25.66
C ILE A 508 -22.95 -9.63 -26.36
N LYS A 509 -24.00 -9.38 -25.59
CA LYS A 509 -25.28 -8.89 -26.10
C LYS A 509 -25.29 -7.37 -26.00
N ARG A 510 -25.32 -6.68 -27.15
CA ARG A 510 -25.31 -5.22 -27.24
C ARG A 510 -26.41 -4.76 -28.20
N GLY A 511 -27.40 -4.04 -27.67
CA GLY A 511 -28.60 -3.67 -28.44
C GLY A 511 -29.35 -4.91 -28.96
N SER A 512 -29.60 -4.97 -30.27
CA SER A 512 -30.21 -6.13 -30.95
C SER A 512 -29.19 -7.15 -31.48
N GLY A 513 -27.89 -6.89 -31.34
CA GLY A 513 -26.81 -7.74 -31.86
C GLY A 513 -26.14 -8.59 -30.79
N GLU A 514 -25.56 -9.71 -31.22
CA GLU A 514 -24.65 -10.54 -30.43
C GLU A 514 -23.27 -10.52 -31.08
N GLU A 515 -22.27 -10.09 -30.32
CA GLU A 515 -20.87 -10.11 -30.73
C GLU A 515 -20.19 -11.33 -30.11
N VAL A 516 -19.45 -12.09 -30.92
CA VAL A 516 -18.71 -13.26 -30.45
C VAL A 516 -17.21 -13.01 -30.57
N HIS A 517 -16.49 -13.24 -29.49
CA HIS A 517 -15.05 -13.02 -29.43
C HIS A 517 -14.35 -14.28 -28.92
N GLN A 518 -13.54 -14.88 -29.79
CA GLN A 518 -12.64 -15.97 -29.43
C GLN A 518 -11.27 -15.38 -29.11
N VAL A 519 -10.71 -15.76 -27.97
CA VAL A 519 -9.37 -15.34 -27.53
C VAL A 519 -8.57 -16.60 -27.19
N PRO A 520 -7.52 -16.91 -27.97
CA PRO A 520 -6.66 -18.06 -27.68
C PRO A 520 -5.71 -17.78 -26.51
N PHE A 521 -5.16 -18.84 -25.93
CA PHE A 521 -4.16 -18.75 -24.87
C PHE A 521 -2.92 -17.98 -25.36
N GLY A 522 -2.40 -17.08 -24.52
CA GLY A 522 -1.28 -16.20 -24.86
C GLY A 522 -1.65 -14.97 -25.71
N ALA A 523 -2.93 -14.74 -26.00
CA ALA A 523 -3.40 -13.53 -26.68
C ALA A 523 -4.22 -12.63 -25.74
N ILE A 524 -4.23 -11.32 -26.06
CA ILE A 524 -5.09 -10.33 -25.41
C ILE A 524 -5.95 -9.69 -26.50
N LYS A 525 -7.25 -9.56 -26.23
CA LYS A 525 -8.20 -8.88 -27.12
C LYS A 525 -8.93 -7.79 -26.36
N ARG A 526 -8.90 -6.57 -26.91
CA ARG A 526 -9.63 -5.42 -26.38
C ARG A 526 -10.98 -5.31 -27.06
N VAL A 527 -12.06 -5.25 -26.27
CA VAL A 527 -13.43 -5.04 -26.76
C VAL A 527 -13.91 -3.69 -26.23
N PRO A 528 -14.18 -2.70 -27.10
CA PRO A 528 -14.51 -1.35 -26.65
C PRO A 528 -15.94 -1.27 -26.10
N LEU A 529 -16.04 -0.93 -24.82
CA LEU A 529 -17.28 -0.60 -24.13
C LEU A 529 -17.12 0.79 -23.51
N GLY A 530 -18.13 1.65 -23.64
CA GLY A 530 -18.10 3.00 -23.11
C GLY A 530 -17.97 3.04 -21.58
N VAL A 531 -17.57 4.19 -21.05
CA VAL A 531 -17.49 4.40 -19.59
C VAL A 531 -18.87 4.16 -18.97
N ASP A 532 -18.93 3.28 -17.98
CA ASP A 532 -20.15 2.82 -17.31
C ASP A 532 -21.18 2.12 -18.22
N GLU A 533 -20.83 1.80 -19.47
CA GLU A 533 -21.65 0.99 -20.35
C GLU A 533 -21.73 -0.44 -19.80
N LYS A 534 -22.94 -0.93 -19.57
CA LYS A 534 -23.21 -2.28 -19.06
C LYS A 534 -23.72 -3.17 -20.17
N VAL A 535 -23.15 -4.36 -20.28
CA VAL A 535 -23.55 -5.36 -21.28
C VAL A 535 -23.68 -6.74 -20.65
N LYS A 536 -24.66 -7.52 -21.10
CA LYS A 536 -24.78 -8.93 -20.70
C LYS A 536 -23.79 -9.76 -21.51
N ALA A 537 -23.03 -10.62 -20.83
CA ALA A 537 -22.05 -11.49 -21.46
C ALA A 537 -22.21 -12.94 -21.01
N GLU A 538 -21.89 -13.84 -21.93
CA GLU A 538 -21.75 -15.28 -21.70
C GLU A 538 -20.29 -15.66 -21.98
N ILE A 539 -19.57 -16.08 -20.94
CA ILE A 539 -18.14 -16.38 -20.98
C ILE A 539 -17.96 -17.90 -20.96
N HIS A 540 -17.45 -18.46 -22.05
CA HIS A 540 -17.21 -19.89 -22.25
C HIS A 540 -15.72 -20.21 -22.21
N PRO A 541 -15.17 -20.61 -21.06
CA PRO A 541 -13.81 -21.12 -21.02
C PRO A 541 -13.73 -22.50 -21.67
N SER A 542 -12.58 -22.83 -22.23
CA SER A 542 -12.30 -24.19 -22.71
C SER A 542 -12.16 -25.15 -21.52
N ARG A 543 -12.27 -26.47 -21.74
CA ARG A 543 -12.34 -27.51 -20.70
C ARG A 543 -11.25 -27.45 -19.60
N GLN A 544 -10.10 -26.84 -19.89
CA GLN A 544 -8.98 -26.75 -18.95
C GLN A 544 -8.93 -25.44 -18.16
N PHE A 545 -9.75 -24.45 -18.53
CA PHE A 545 -9.71 -23.10 -17.98
C PHE A 545 -10.94 -22.83 -17.11
N ASP A 546 -10.75 -22.02 -16.08
CA ASP A 546 -11.81 -21.57 -15.15
C ASP A 546 -11.98 -20.06 -15.22
N VAL A 547 -13.22 -19.60 -15.09
CA VAL A 547 -13.62 -18.18 -14.98
C VAL A 547 -14.53 -17.94 -13.76
N GLY A 548 -14.55 -18.85 -12.78
CA GLY A 548 -15.22 -18.71 -11.49
C GLY A 548 -16.32 -19.73 -11.20
N LYS A 549 -16.57 -20.70 -12.10
CA LYS A 549 -17.56 -21.78 -11.92
C LYS A 549 -16.97 -23.18 -12.12
N GLY A 550 -15.65 -23.28 -12.06
CA GLY A 550 -14.92 -24.50 -12.35
C GLY A 550 -14.59 -24.67 -13.83
N ASN A 551 -13.64 -25.56 -14.09
CA ASN A 551 -13.06 -25.75 -15.43
C ASN A 551 -14.13 -26.05 -16.49
N GLY A 552 -14.10 -25.30 -17.60
CA GLY A 552 -14.98 -25.49 -18.75
C GLY A 552 -16.44 -25.10 -18.57
N HIS A 553 -16.82 -24.54 -17.41
CA HIS A 553 -18.20 -24.13 -17.15
C HIS A 553 -18.41 -22.66 -17.53
N ALA A 554 -19.50 -22.41 -18.26
CA ALA A 554 -19.83 -21.06 -18.71
C ALA A 554 -20.36 -20.18 -17.56
N VAL A 555 -20.07 -18.89 -17.66
CA VAL A 555 -20.56 -17.86 -16.72
C VAL A 555 -21.37 -16.83 -17.49
N GLU A 556 -22.62 -16.64 -17.08
CA GLU A 556 -23.44 -15.50 -17.49
C GLU A 556 -23.28 -14.37 -16.47
N THR A 557 -23.05 -13.15 -16.95
CA THR A 557 -22.79 -11.99 -16.10
C THR A 557 -23.08 -10.66 -16.80
N GLU A 558 -22.96 -9.56 -16.05
CA GLU A 558 -22.94 -8.20 -16.57
C GLU A 558 -21.49 -7.67 -16.52
N LEU A 559 -20.98 -7.22 -17.67
CA LEU A 559 -19.68 -6.56 -17.77
C LEU A 559 -19.89 -5.05 -17.81
N THR A 560 -18.95 -4.30 -17.22
CA THR A 560 -18.96 -2.84 -17.24
C THR A 560 -17.74 -2.33 -18.01
N GLY A 561 -17.99 -1.43 -18.95
CA GLY A 561 -16.97 -0.75 -19.73
C GLY A 561 -16.20 0.31 -18.95
N GLY A 562 -15.20 0.87 -19.61
CA GLY A 562 -14.29 1.84 -19.02
C GLY A 562 -13.55 2.61 -20.10
N VAL A 563 -12.51 3.35 -19.71
CA VAL A 563 -11.75 4.19 -20.66
C VAL A 563 -10.77 3.39 -21.55
N VAL A 564 -10.61 2.07 -21.36
CA VAL A 564 -9.65 1.22 -22.09
C VAL A 564 -10.33 0.23 -23.02
#